data_AF-A0A7C6ZY90-F1
#
_entry.id   AF-A0A7C6ZY90-F1
#
_cell.length_a   1.000
_cell.length_b   1.000
_cell.length_c   1.000
_cell.angle_alpha   90.00
_cell.angle_beta   90.00
_cell.angle_gamma   90.00
#
_symmetry.space_group_name_H-M   'P 1'
#
loop_
_entity.id
_entity.type
_entity.pdbx_description
1 polymer ?
#
loop_
_entity_poly.entity_id
_entity_poly.type
_entity_poly.pdbx_seq_one_letter_code
_entity_poly.pdbx_strand_id
1 'polypeptide(L)'
;VVPYTAICVAVILFAAFQPLLLKMRRFALPAGLLASYAVFLTAEYFIERIKLHTTGMTLVDTSSLTLEDMKNIPLSDTIDIWQAGLCIVSPETRSQSAVYVSRDYYYYVLSNDSYKIHYYFISLVMITMVCVLVYGLGRMFRSGDRSEARPLALRGISTAMLISLCIFANTTAFFRKAQAIQTPVASILTCLFFIALGASIGVYTGSFLLRKGKLQGIALPVSLSVIAVIIMYIGEAAMMSGNLYRFGTGWFFEGLPVISAAPVDILVIILTGAAAYLVLRKARKNDNWPGKPLTIASLTICAVIAVLGFAFSGGSSAASFASGDDIYGCYEFDECIFMNPLSSFLAARESMPYVYCLDEENLLILNTRENNVEKYTALYEKTPVARDAFISISELKDSPLASRIPDLSQYKERWLRAVIYRDDKQQYGLYRMDDEIWLVSIARGRLWSIYRLKRTDKYNSSDFE
;
A
#
# COMPACT_ATOMS: atom_id res chain seq x y z
N VAL A 1 -6.71 7.08 5.66
CA VAL A 1 -7.39 7.13 4.34
C VAL A 1 -7.73 8.58 4.04
N VAL A 2 -7.60 9.04 2.79
CA VAL A 2 -8.13 10.36 2.38
C VAL A 2 -9.67 10.29 2.34
N PRO A 3 -10.40 11.19 3.00
CA PRO A 3 -11.86 11.22 3.03
C PRO A 3 -12.49 11.73 1.72
N TYR A 4 -12.25 11.01 0.62
CA TYR A 4 -12.67 11.41 -0.72
C TYR A 4 -14.18 11.66 -0.84
N THR A 5 -15.02 10.86 -0.19
CA THR A 5 -16.48 11.05 -0.19
C THR A 5 -16.87 12.41 0.38
N ALA A 6 -16.33 12.79 1.56
CA ALA A 6 -16.61 14.08 2.19
C ALA A 6 -16.08 15.26 1.35
N ILE A 7 -14.89 15.12 0.73
CA ILE A 7 -14.32 16.11 -0.20
C ILE A 7 -15.25 16.29 -1.42
N CYS A 8 -15.67 15.19 -2.05
CA CYS A 8 -16.54 15.21 -3.23
C CYS A 8 -17.89 15.86 -2.91
N VAL A 9 -18.52 15.50 -1.79
CA VAL A 9 -19.77 16.14 -1.35
C VAL A 9 -19.60 17.65 -1.15
N ALA A 10 -18.53 18.09 -0.48
CA ALA A 10 -18.24 19.51 -0.30
C ALA A 10 -18.04 20.27 -1.63
N VAL A 11 -17.27 19.69 -2.56
CA VAL A 11 -17.00 20.28 -3.88
C VAL A 11 -18.24 20.31 -4.77
N ILE A 12 -19.03 19.23 -4.82
CA ILE A 12 -20.26 19.13 -5.62
C ILE A 12 -21.29 20.16 -5.12
N LEU A 13 -21.49 20.27 -3.80
CA LEU A 13 -22.41 21.26 -3.24
C LEU A 13 -21.92 22.69 -3.49
N PHE A 14 -20.62 22.98 -3.38
CA PHE A 14 -20.07 24.29 -3.76
C PHE A 14 -20.36 24.64 -5.24
N ALA A 15 -20.17 23.67 -6.15
CA ALA A 15 -20.44 23.85 -7.57
C ALA A 15 -21.95 24.06 -7.83
N ALA A 16 -22.83 23.28 -7.18
CA ALA A 16 -24.28 23.41 -7.32
C ALA A 16 -24.79 24.77 -6.82
N PHE A 17 -24.26 25.28 -5.69
CA PHE A 17 -24.62 26.59 -5.15
C PHE A 17 -23.86 27.77 -5.78
N GLN A 18 -22.94 27.52 -6.73
CA GLN A 18 -22.16 28.56 -7.40
C GLN A 18 -22.98 29.72 -8.00
N PRO A 19 -24.13 29.49 -8.67
CA PRO A 19 -24.94 30.59 -9.21
C PRO A 19 -25.49 31.52 -8.12
N LEU A 20 -25.70 30.98 -6.92
CA LEU A 20 -26.20 31.68 -5.74
C LEU A 20 -25.06 32.44 -5.04
N LEU A 21 -23.90 31.77 -4.85
CA LEU A 21 -22.68 32.40 -4.34
C LEU A 21 -22.27 33.61 -5.19
N LEU A 22 -22.30 33.51 -6.52
CA LEU A 22 -21.97 34.63 -7.43
C LEU A 22 -22.89 35.86 -7.27
N LYS A 23 -24.06 35.74 -6.63
CA LYS A 23 -24.91 36.91 -6.27
C LYS A 23 -24.33 37.69 -5.08
N MET A 24 -23.59 37.04 -4.16
CA MET A 24 -23.02 37.64 -2.94
C MET A 24 -21.76 38.51 -3.19
N ARG A 25 -21.36 38.72 -4.45
CA ARG A 25 -20.25 39.57 -4.89
C ARG A 25 -18.96 39.34 -4.10
N ARG A 26 -18.63 40.23 -3.14
CA ARG A 26 -17.35 40.24 -2.41
C ARG A 26 -17.20 39.10 -1.39
N PHE A 27 -18.31 38.59 -0.86
CA PHE A 27 -18.30 37.52 0.16
C PHE A 27 -18.49 36.13 -0.43
N ALA A 28 -18.79 36.03 -1.72
CA ALA A 28 -19.09 34.78 -2.43
C ALA A 28 -18.06 33.67 -2.19
N LEU A 29 -16.78 33.98 -2.39
CA LEU A 29 -15.71 32.99 -2.28
C LEU A 29 -15.37 32.63 -0.82
N PRO A 30 -15.16 33.59 0.12
CA PRO A 30 -14.91 33.24 1.52
C PRO A 30 -16.07 32.48 2.17
N ALA A 31 -17.33 32.90 1.93
CA ALA A 31 -18.50 32.24 2.50
C ALA A 31 -18.69 30.83 1.88
N GLY A 32 -18.50 30.68 0.57
CA GLY A 32 -18.59 29.38 -0.09
C GLY A 32 -17.48 28.41 0.36
N LEU A 33 -16.25 28.88 0.57
CA LEU A 33 -15.17 28.05 1.12
C LEU A 33 -15.44 27.64 2.57
N LEU A 34 -15.88 28.57 3.41
CA LEU A 34 -16.24 28.27 4.80
C LEU A 34 -17.39 27.25 4.87
N ALA A 35 -18.40 27.40 4.02
CA ALA A 35 -19.47 26.42 3.87
C ALA A 35 -18.95 25.05 3.37
N SER A 36 -18.00 25.04 2.42
CA SER A 36 -17.38 23.78 1.94
C SER A 36 -16.62 23.07 3.05
N TYR A 37 -15.87 23.79 3.88
CA TYR A 37 -15.19 23.19 5.04
C TYR A 37 -16.16 22.69 6.10
N ALA A 38 -17.25 23.44 6.37
CA ALA A 38 -18.30 23.00 7.28
C ALA A 38 -18.97 21.72 6.77
N VAL A 39 -19.35 21.68 5.48
CA VAL A 39 -19.90 20.48 4.83
C VAL A 39 -18.91 19.32 4.88
N PHE A 40 -17.63 19.54 4.59
CA PHE A 40 -16.60 18.52 4.67
C PHE A 40 -16.50 17.93 6.08
N LEU A 41 -16.35 18.78 7.11
CA LEU A 41 -16.24 18.35 8.50
C LEU A 41 -17.53 17.68 9.00
N THR A 42 -18.72 18.17 8.60
CA THR A 42 -20.00 17.56 8.97
C THR A 42 -20.21 16.21 8.27
N ALA A 43 -19.86 16.10 6.98
CA ALA A 43 -19.95 14.85 6.23
C ALA A 43 -18.98 13.80 6.77
N GLU A 44 -17.74 14.19 7.05
CA GLU A 44 -16.73 13.31 7.65
C GLU A 44 -17.15 12.85 9.04
N TYR A 45 -17.52 13.78 9.93
CA TYR A 45 -18.02 13.47 11.27
C TYR A 45 -19.30 12.61 11.25
N PHE A 46 -20.17 12.81 10.25
CA PHE A 46 -21.33 11.94 10.06
C PHE A 46 -20.89 10.54 9.65
N ILE A 47 -19.99 10.40 8.66
CA ILE A 47 -19.45 9.12 8.17
C ILE A 47 -18.70 8.38 9.29
N GLU A 48 -17.84 9.06 10.06
CA GLU A 48 -17.18 8.53 11.26
C GLU A 48 -18.20 8.05 12.33
N ARG A 49 -19.39 8.66 12.36
CA ARG A 49 -20.48 8.31 13.29
C ARG A 49 -21.54 7.38 12.71
N ILE A 50 -21.36 6.88 11.48
CA ILE A 50 -22.14 5.74 10.98
C ILE A 50 -21.71 4.51 11.78
N LYS A 51 -22.33 4.34 12.95
CA LYS A 51 -22.30 3.09 13.70
C LYS A 51 -23.04 2.06 12.85
N LEU A 52 -22.27 1.13 12.28
CA LEU A 52 -22.82 -0.10 11.71
C LEU A 52 -23.70 -0.78 12.77
N HIS A 53 -24.77 -1.47 12.36
CA HIS A 53 -25.74 -2.00 13.32
C HIS A 53 -25.15 -3.20 14.07
N THR A 54 -24.63 -2.94 15.27
CA THR A 54 -23.82 -3.88 16.07
C THR A 54 -24.65 -4.87 16.90
N THR A 55 -25.84 -5.25 16.45
CA THR A 55 -26.80 -6.06 17.22
C THR A 55 -26.34 -7.52 17.29
N GLY A 56 -25.55 -7.81 18.32
CA GLY A 56 -24.80 -9.04 18.55
C GLY A 56 -23.40 -8.79 19.12
N MET A 57 -22.82 -7.59 18.92
CA MET A 57 -21.45 -7.26 19.36
C MET A 57 -21.32 -7.20 20.87
N THR A 58 -20.27 -7.83 21.40
CA THR A 58 -19.72 -7.53 22.74
C THR A 58 -18.41 -6.75 22.62
N LEU A 59 -18.31 -5.61 23.30
CA LEU A 59 -17.05 -4.89 23.51
C LEU A 59 -16.15 -5.70 24.45
N VAL A 60 -14.89 -5.90 24.06
CA VAL A 60 -13.86 -6.54 24.88
C VAL A 60 -12.67 -5.58 25.01
N ASP A 61 -12.14 -5.44 26.23
CA ASP A 61 -10.95 -4.65 26.50
C ASP A 61 -9.71 -5.45 26.05
N THR A 62 -8.90 -4.87 25.15
CA THR A 62 -7.73 -5.55 24.58
C THR A 62 -6.61 -5.78 25.58
N SER A 63 -6.66 -5.15 26.76
CA SER A 63 -5.71 -5.40 27.84
C SER A 63 -5.94 -6.73 28.59
N SER A 64 -7.04 -7.46 28.32
CA SER A 64 -7.43 -8.65 29.06
C SER A 64 -7.52 -9.98 28.27
N LEU A 65 -7.17 -9.99 26.98
CA LEU A 65 -7.30 -11.18 26.11
C LEU A 65 -6.01 -12.02 26.02
N THR A 66 -6.14 -13.35 25.92
CA THR A 66 -5.00 -14.27 25.79
C THR A 66 -4.87 -14.86 24.37
N LEU A 67 -3.71 -15.47 24.08
CA LEU A 67 -3.39 -15.98 22.74
C LEU A 67 -4.26 -17.19 22.31
N GLU A 68 -4.82 -17.94 23.27
CA GLU A 68 -5.66 -19.11 23.00
C GLU A 68 -7.10 -18.69 22.61
N ASP A 69 -7.59 -17.58 23.16
CA ASP A 69 -8.91 -17.02 22.82
C ASP A 69 -9.03 -16.62 21.33
N MET A 70 -7.89 -16.31 20.70
CA MET A 70 -7.82 -15.86 19.30
C MET A 70 -7.88 -16.99 18.27
N LYS A 71 -7.66 -18.26 18.66
CA LYS A 71 -7.52 -19.38 17.71
C LYS A 71 -8.84 -20.02 17.24
N ASN A 72 -9.96 -19.73 17.91
CA ASN A 72 -11.19 -20.54 17.82
C ASN A 72 -12.32 -19.90 16.98
N ILE A 73 -12.01 -19.14 15.92
CA ILE A 73 -13.03 -18.43 15.11
C ILE A 73 -12.95 -18.89 13.64
N PRO A 74 -14.05 -19.38 13.03
CA PRO A 74 -14.06 -19.88 11.65
C PRO A 74 -13.84 -18.79 10.59
N LEU A 75 -13.22 -19.16 9.47
CA LEU A 75 -12.83 -18.22 8.40
C LEU A 75 -14.00 -17.82 7.49
N SER A 76 -15.04 -18.66 7.39
CA SER A 76 -16.11 -18.58 6.38
C SER A 76 -17.06 -17.38 6.50
N ASP A 77 -17.11 -16.72 7.65
CA ASP A 77 -18.11 -15.68 7.95
C ASP A 77 -17.57 -14.24 7.71
N THR A 78 -16.46 -14.11 6.97
CA THR A 78 -15.62 -12.90 6.90
C THR A 78 -15.87 -12.04 5.65
N ILE A 79 -16.83 -11.09 5.68
CA ILE A 79 -17.14 -10.06 4.63
C ILE A 79 -18.16 -9.03 5.18
N ASP A 80 -18.33 -7.75 4.77
CA ASP A 80 -17.68 -6.79 3.83
C ASP A 80 -17.29 -5.52 4.66
N ILE A 81 -16.17 -4.80 4.50
CA ILE A 81 -15.35 -4.30 3.37
C ILE A 81 -15.69 -2.87 2.89
N TRP A 82 -16.83 -2.23 3.16
CA TRP A 82 -17.18 -0.95 2.49
C TRP A 82 -16.17 0.21 2.68
N GLN A 83 -15.53 0.36 3.84
CA GLN A 83 -14.41 1.32 4.03
C GLN A 83 -13.07 0.86 3.42
N ALA A 84 -12.87 -0.46 3.27
CA ALA A 84 -11.73 -1.09 2.61
C ALA A 84 -11.99 -1.39 1.11
N GLY A 85 -13.11 -0.91 0.56
CA GLY A 85 -13.54 -1.01 -0.84
C GLY A 85 -13.78 0.36 -1.50
N LEU A 86 -14.16 1.39 -0.72
CA LEU A 86 -14.07 2.80 -1.17
C LEU A 86 -12.63 3.31 -1.25
N CYS A 87 -11.73 2.69 -0.49
CA CYS A 87 -10.36 2.56 -0.94
C CYS A 87 -10.25 1.31 -1.81
N ILE A 88 -9.73 1.48 -3.02
CA ILE A 88 -8.83 0.46 -3.58
C ILE A 88 -7.82 0.13 -2.48
N VAL A 89 -7.57 -1.15 -2.17
CA VAL A 89 -6.52 -1.63 -1.26
C VAL A 89 -6.02 -2.97 -1.79
N SER A 90 -4.71 -3.24 -1.80
CA SER A 90 -4.21 -4.58 -2.14
C SER A 90 -4.64 -5.62 -1.11
N PRO A 91 -4.75 -6.90 -1.50
CA PRO A 91 -4.89 -8.00 -0.55
C PRO A 91 -3.82 -7.97 0.55
N GLU A 92 -2.57 -7.59 0.23
CA GLU A 92 -1.46 -7.55 1.19
C GLU A 92 -1.54 -6.36 2.18
N THR A 93 -2.08 -5.21 1.79
CA THR A 93 -2.37 -4.12 2.76
C THR A 93 -3.63 -4.40 3.57
N ARG A 94 -4.60 -5.13 2.99
CA ARG A 94 -5.81 -5.62 3.70
C ARG A 94 -5.47 -6.69 4.75
N SER A 95 -4.40 -7.47 4.55
CA SER A 95 -3.89 -8.43 5.56
C SER A 95 -2.93 -7.80 6.57
N GLN A 96 -2.31 -6.64 6.27
CA GLN A 96 -1.47 -5.88 7.20
C GLN A 96 -2.26 -4.88 8.08
N SER A 97 -3.52 -4.56 7.77
CA SER A 97 -4.40 -3.88 8.73
C SER A 97 -4.87 -4.85 9.80
N ALA A 98 -4.65 -4.53 11.08
CA ALA A 98 -5.02 -5.40 12.18
C ALA A 98 -6.53 -5.66 12.22
N VAL A 99 -6.89 -6.91 11.93
CA VAL A 99 -8.24 -7.46 12.10
C VAL A 99 -8.33 -8.04 13.50
N TYR A 100 -9.16 -7.45 14.35
CA TYR A 100 -9.56 -8.08 15.61
C TYR A 100 -10.94 -8.71 15.42
N VAL A 101 -11.04 -10.01 15.70
CA VAL A 101 -12.29 -10.78 15.65
C VAL A 101 -12.68 -11.17 17.06
N SER A 102 -13.93 -10.94 17.44
CA SER A 102 -14.47 -11.50 18.69
C SER A 102 -15.95 -11.84 18.55
N ARG A 103 -16.22 -13.15 18.71
CA ARG A 103 -17.51 -13.86 18.80
C ARG A 103 -18.59 -13.66 17.74
N ASP A 104 -18.65 -12.54 17.02
CA ASP A 104 -19.50 -12.37 15.81
C ASP A 104 -19.05 -11.19 14.90
N TYR A 105 -17.95 -10.47 15.21
CA TYR A 105 -17.65 -9.20 14.54
C TYR A 105 -16.17 -8.86 14.33
N TYR A 106 -15.94 -8.08 13.29
CA TYR A 106 -14.65 -7.67 12.75
C TYR A 106 -14.38 -6.18 13.00
N TYR A 107 -13.27 -5.86 13.65
CA TYR A 107 -12.79 -4.50 13.85
C TYR A 107 -11.51 -4.25 13.05
N TYR A 108 -11.54 -3.27 12.15
CA TYR A 108 -10.34 -2.73 11.48
C TYR A 108 -9.85 -1.51 12.25
N VAL A 109 -8.75 -1.66 12.98
CA VAL A 109 -8.24 -0.62 13.88
C VAL A 109 -7.02 0.06 13.27
N LEU A 110 -7.23 1.22 12.64
CA LEU A 110 -6.17 2.22 12.41
C LEU A 110 -6.32 3.35 13.44
N SER A 111 -6.36 3.00 14.74
CA SER A 111 -6.52 3.97 15.85
C SER A 111 -5.23 4.73 16.14
N ASN A 112 -4.84 5.59 15.21
CA ASN A 112 -3.96 6.72 15.52
C ASN A 112 -4.52 7.95 14.82
N ASP A 113 -5.22 8.82 15.56
CA ASP A 113 -5.79 10.07 15.05
C ASP A 113 -4.73 10.98 14.40
N SER A 114 -3.44 10.78 14.68
CA SER A 114 -2.33 11.46 13.99
C SER A 114 -2.37 11.25 12.46
N TYR A 115 -2.87 10.10 11.97
CA TYR A 115 -3.09 9.88 10.54
C TYR A 115 -4.12 10.84 9.94
N LYS A 116 -5.14 11.25 10.71
CA LYS A 116 -6.18 12.18 10.24
C LYS A 116 -5.62 13.56 9.94
N ILE A 117 -4.65 14.04 10.72
CA ILE A 117 -4.01 15.35 10.54
C ILE A 117 -3.41 15.49 9.13
N HIS A 118 -2.66 14.49 8.68
CA HIS A 118 -2.04 14.46 7.35
C HIS A 118 -3.09 14.47 6.24
N TYR A 119 -4.12 13.62 6.33
CA TYR A 119 -5.18 13.54 5.32
C TYR A 119 -6.11 14.76 5.33
N TYR A 120 -6.41 15.35 6.48
CA TYR A 120 -7.22 16.57 6.59
C TYR A 120 -6.50 17.78 5.99
N PHE A 121 -5.18 17.90 6.17
CA PHE A 121 -4.39 18.94 5.50
C PHE A 121 -4.52 18.86 3.97
N ILE A 122 -4.30 17.67 3.39
CA ILE A 122 -4.46 17.43 1.94
C ILE A 122 -5.91 17.72 1.51
N SER A 123 -6.90 17.29 2.29
CA SER A 123 -8.33 17.48 2.00
C SER A 123 -8.72 18.96 1.93
N LEU A 124 -8.30 19.76 2.92
CA LEU A 124 -8.56 21.21 2.95
C LEU A 124 -7.85 21.93 1.80
N VAL A 125 -6.61 21.56 1.48
CA VAL A 125 -5.88 22.08 0.31
C VAL A 125 -6.61 21.76 -0.99
N MET A 126 -7.05 20.52 -1.18
CA MET A 126 -7.81 20.09 -2.36
C MET A 126 -9.15 20.84 -2.50
N ILE A 127 -9.94 20.93 -1.41
CA ILE A 127 -11.19 21.71 -1.40
C ILE A 127 -10.93 23.17 -1.78
N THR A 128 -9.88 23.79 -1.20
CA THR A 128 -9.48 25.16 -1.55
C THR A 128 -9.21 25.29 -3.05
N MET A 129 -8.35 24.43 -3.58
CA MET A 129 -7.86 24.51 -4.95
C MET A 129 -8.97 24.26 -5.98
N VAL A 130 -9.87 23.32 -5.71
CA VAL A 130 -11.00 23.02 -6.61
C VAL A 130 -12.09 24.09 -6.52
N CYS A 131 -12.56 24.45 -5.32
CA CYS A 131 -13.66 25.41 -5.18
C CYS A 131 -13.27 26.80 -5.73
N VAL A 132 -12.04 27.27 -5.48
CA VAL A 132 -11.55 28.55 -6.03
C VAL A 132 -11.36 28.47 -7.55
N LEU A 133 -10.94 27.34 -8.11
CA LEU A 133 -10.85 27.13 -9.56
C LEU A 133 -12.24 27.15 -10.22
N VAL A 134 -13.20 26.40 -9.68
CA VAL A 134 -14.60 26.38 -10.10
C VAL A 134 -15.19 27.78 -10.06
N TYR A 135 -15.01 28.50 -8.94
CA TYR A 135 -15.44 29.89 -8.78
C TYR A 135 -14.83 30.82 -9.84
N GLY A 136 -13.52 30.71 -10.08
CA GLY A 136 -12.81 31.48 -11.10
C GLY A 136 -13.32 31.24 -12.52
N LEU A 137 -13.57 29.97 -12.87
CA LEU A 137 -14.16 29.57 -14.15
C LEU A 137 -15.56 30.16 -14.33
N GLY A 138 -16.47 29.97 -13.37
CA GLY A 138 -17.83 30.50 -13.47
C GLY A 138 -17.89 32.03 -13.48
N ARG A 139 -16.97 32.71 -12.77
CA ARG A 139 -16.82 34.17 -12.89
C ARG A 139 -16.40 34.56 -14.32
N MET A 140 -15.37 33.91 -14.87
CA MET A 140 -14.87 34.18 -16.23
C MET A 140 -15.96 33.94 -17.30
N PHE A 141 -16.71 32.84 -17.21
CA PHE A 141 -17.83 32.58 -18.11
C PHE A 141 -18.95 33.62 -18.00
N ARG A 142 -19.25 34.08 -16.78
CA ARG A 142 -20.30 35.10 -16.55
C ARG A 142 -19.88 36.51 -16.97
N SER A 143 -18.61 36.88 -16.84
CA SER A 143 -18.13 38.23 -17.18
C SER A 143 -17.61 38.37 -18.61
N GLY A 144 -17.31 37.26 -19.31
CA GLY A 144 -16.67 37.26 -20.63
C GLY A 144 -15.19 37.68 -20.63
N ASP A 145 -14.73 38.41 -19.60
CA ASP A 145 -13.35 38.87 -19.45
C ASP A 145 -12.34 37.72 -19.34
N ARG A 146 -11.42 37.65 -20.30
CA ARG A 146 -10.33 36.66 -20.37
C ARG A 146 -9.03 37.13 -19.73
N SER A 147 -8.99 38.30 -19.09
CA SER A 147 -7.78 38.85 -18.45
C SER A 147 -7.17 37.93 -17.36
N GLU A 148 -8.01 37.11 -16.72
CA GLU A 148 -7.64 36.11 -15.71
C GLU A 148 -7.36 34.71 -16.29
N ALA A 149 -7.51 34.48 -17.60
CA ALA A 149 -7.43 33.13 -18.19
C ALA A 149 -6.06 32.45 -17.99
N ARG A 150 -4.95 33.22 -18.01
CA ARG A 150 -3.59 32.72 -17.76
C ARG A 150 -3.35 32.33 -16.29
N PRO A 151 -3.64 33.19 -15.29
CA PRO A 151 -3.70 32.78 -13.89
C PRO A 151 -4.56 31.53 -13.68
N LEU A 152 -5.75 31.49 -14.28
CA LEU A 152 -6.69 30.39 -14.12
C LEU A 152 -6.20 29.08 -14.74
N ALA A 153 -5.50 29.13 -15.88
CA ALA A 153 -4.86 27.97 -16.49
C ALA A 153 -3.77 27.38 -15.59
N LEU A 154 -2.95 28.21 -14.94
CA LEU A 154 -1.94 27.74 -13.97
C LEU A 154 -2.58 27.12 -12.73
N ARG A 155 -3.67 27.71 -12.20
CA ARG A 155 -4.48 27.10 -11.14
C ARG A 155 -4.99 25.73 -11.58
N GLY A 156 -5.56 25.62 -12.78
CA GLY A 156 -6.06 24.38 -13.36
C GLY A 156 -5.00 23.28 -13.47
N ILE A 157 -3.83 23.61 -14.00
CA ILE A 157 -2.70 22.67 -14.11
C ILE A 157 -2.25 22.17 -12.73
N SER A 158 -2.03 23.08 -11.77
CA SER A 158 -1.62 22.70 -10.41
C SER A 158 -2.69 21.89 -9.67
N THR A 159 -3.96 22.23 -9.81
CA THR A 159 -5.07 21.46 -9.20
C THR A 159 -5.19 20.08 -9.81
N ALA A 160 -5.12 19.95 -11.14
CA ALA A 160 -5.17 18.66 -11.83
C ALA A 160 -3.96 17.78 -11.47
N MET A 161 -2.75 18.36 -11.45
CA MET A 161 -1.52 17.65 -11.07
C MET A 161 -1.62 17.10 -9.66
N LEU A 162 -2.06 17.91 -8.70
CA LEU A 162 -2.26 17.47 -7.32
C LEU A 162 -3.30 16.36 -7.21
N ILE A 163 -4.50 16.53 -7.80
CA ILE A 163 -5.57 15.51 -7.73
C ILE A 163 -5.11 14.19 -8.35
N SER A 164 -4.51 14.23 -9.53
CA SER A 164 -4.02 13.03 -10.22
C SER A 164 -2.95 12.30 -9.42
N LEU A 165 -2.05 13.05 -8.78
CA LEU A 165 -1.03 12.48 -7.91
C LEU A 165 -1.59 11.97 -6.57
N CYS A 166 -2.62 12.60 -6.01
CA CYS A 166 -3.33 12.07 -4.84
C CYS A 166 -4.07 10.77 -5.18
N ILE A 167 -4.75 10.70 -6.33
CA ILE A 167 -5.37 9.47 -6.83
C ILE A 167 -4.29 8.40 -6.99
N PHE A 168 -3.24 8.69 -7.77
CA PHE A 168 -2.14 7.77 -8.02
C PHE A 168 -1.53 7.27 -6.70
N ALA A 169 -1.09 8.17 -5.82
CA ALA A 169 -0.46 7.82 -4.54
C ALA A 169 -1.37 6.98 -3.62
N ASN A 170 -2.69 7.21 -3.62
CA ASN A 170 -3.61 6.35 -2.88
C ASN A 170 -3.78 5.00 -3.58
N THR A 171 -3.93 4.94 -4.91
CA THR A 171 -3.99 3.67 -5.69
C THR A 171 -2.69 2.85 -5.67
N THR A 172 -1.54 3.48 -5.40
CA THR A 172 -0.22 2.83 -5.33
C THR A 172 0.32 2.71 -3.91
N ALA A 173 -0.41 3.16 -2.89
CA ALA A 173 -0.04 2.96 -1.49
C ALA A 173 0.15 1.47 -1.17
N PHE A 174 -0.50 0.61 -1.96
CA PHE A 174 -0.53 -0.85 -1.88
C PHE A 174 0.73 -1.57 -2.32
N PHE A 175 1.68 -0.85 -2.91
CA PHE A 175 3.05 -1.35 -3.13
C PHE A 175 3.99 -1.03 -1.95
N ARG A 176 3.49 -0.34 -0.90
CA ARG A 176 4.26 -0.06 0.32
C ARG A 176 3.96 -1.13 1.36
N LYS A 177 4.85 -2.12 1.49
CA LYS A 177 4.89 -2.97 2.70
C LYS A 177 5.24 -2.07 3.89
N ALA A 178 4.62 -2.30 5.05
CA ALA A 178 4.83 -1.49 6.26
C ALA A 178 6.19 -1.80 6.94
N GLN A 179 7.29 -1.57 6.22
CA GLN A 179 8.66 -1.76 6.67
C GLN A 179 9.31 -0.39 6.92
N ALA A 180 10.26 -0.33 7.87
CA ALA A 180 10.98 0.91 8.20
C ALA A 180 11.80 1.48 7.02
N ILE A 181 12.13 0.63 6.05
CA ILE A 181 12.81 0.97 4.80
C ILE A 181 11.83 0.76 3.64
N GLN A 182 11.60 1.79 2.82
CA GLN A 182 10.75 1.71 1.63
C GLN A 182 11.47 1.00 0.48
N THR A 183 10.72 0.34 -0.41
CA THR A 183 11.27 -0.21 -1.65
C THR A 183 11.76 0.94 -2.56
N PRO A 184 12.80 0.76 -3.39
CA PRO A 184 13.37 1.86 -4.20
C PRO A 184 12.33 2.58 -5.09
N VAL A 185 11.37 1.84 -5.64
CA VAL A 185 10.28 2.39 -6.45
C VAL A 185 9.32 3.22 -5.60
N ALA A 186 8.96 2.74 -4.39
CA ALA A 186 8.13 3.50 -3.46
C ALA A 186 8.85 4.78 -2.98
N SER A 187 10.14 4.71 -2.68
CA SER A 187 10.99 5.86 -2.31
C SER A 187 10.97 6.94 -3.38
N ILE A 188 11.27 6.58 -4.64
CA ILE A 188 11.26 7.51 -5.78
C ILE A 188 9.88 8.16 -5.94
N LEU A 189 8.81 7.35 -5.84
CA LEU A 189 7.45 7.85 -5.98
C LEU A 189 7.05 8.80 -4.83
N THR A 190 7.43 8.51 -3.59
CA THR A 190 7.21 9.39 -2.43
C THR A 190 7.91 10.73 -2.62
N CYS A 191 9.18 10.74 -3.04
CA CYS A 191 9.93 11.95 -3.36
C CYS A 191 9.25 12.77 -4.48
N LEU A 192 8.84 12.13 -5.58
CA LEU A 192 8.13 12.79 -6.67
C LEU A 192 6.79 13.38 -6.21
N PHE A 193 6.04 12.64 -5.38
CA PHE A 193 4.78 13.12 -4.80
C PHE A 193 5.00 14.40 -3.96
N PHE A 194 6.01 14.42 -3.08
CA PHE A 194 6.29 15.58 -2.21
C PHE A 194 6.76 16.80 -3.01
N ILE A 195 7.68 16.61 -3.98
CA ILE A 195 8.15 17.69 -4.86
C ILE A 195 6.97 18.30 -5.63
N ALA A 196 6.11 17.45 -6.21
CA ALA A 196 4.98 17.88 -7.03
C ALA A 196 3.82 18.49 -6.22
N LEU A 197 3.56 18.00 -5.01
CA LEU A 197 2.60 18.59 -4.06
C LEU A 197 3.01 20.01 -3.69
N GLY A 198 4.25 20.20 -3.23
CA GLY A 198 4.79 21.51 -2.90
C GLY A 198 4.74 22.44 -4.11
N ALA A 199 5.29 22.00 -5.25
CA ALA A 199 5.29 22.77 -6.49
C ALA A 199 3.87 23.14 -6.95
N SER A 200 2.88 22.26 -6.79
CA SER A 200 1.48 22.55 -7.10
C SER A 200 0.92 23.66 -6.21
N ILE A 201 1.11 23.59 -4.89
CA ILE A 201 0.67 24.63 -3.95
C ILE A 201 1.37 25.98 -4.20
N GLY A 202 2.68 25.94 -4.47
CA GLY A 202 3.49 27.11 -4.79
C GLY A 202 3.05 27.79 -6.10
N VAL A 203 2.92 27.03 -7.19
CA VAL A 203 2.48 27.56 -8.50
C VAL A 203 1.04 28.05 -8.44
N TYR A 204 0.17 27.31 -7.75
CA TYR A 204 -1.22 27.69 -7.52
C TYR A 204 -1.32 29.04 -6.79
N THR A 205 -0.59 29.22 -5.69
CA THR A 205 -0.56 30.49 -4.94
C THR A 205 0.08 31.62 -5.77
N GLY A 206 1.19 31.34 -6.44
CA GLY A 206 1.89 32.29 -7.30
C GLY A 206 1.06 32.77 -8.48
N SER A 207 0.08 31.99 -8.94
CA SER A 207 -0.88 32.40 -9.99
C SER A 207 -1.64 33.68 -9.64
N PHE A 208 -1.97 33.90 -8.36
CA PHE A 208 -2.67 35.13 -7.89
C PHE A 208 -1.73 36.34 -7.83
N LEU A 209 -0.41 36.11 -7.79
CA LEU A 209 0.61 37.11 -7.49
C LEU A 209 1.56 37.38 -8.68
N LEU A 210 1.28 36.81 -9.87
CA LEU A 210 2.08 36.98 -11.09
C LEU A 210 2.39 38.45 -11.43
N ARG A 211 1.41 39.34 -11.24
CA ARG A 211 1.53 40.79 -11.51
C ARG A 211 2.15 41.61 -10.36
N LYS A 212 2.50 40.99 -9.23
CA LYS A 212 3.11 41.66 -8.06
C LYS A 212 4.64 41.69 -8.16
N GLY A 213 5.31 42.40 -7.24
CA GLY A 213 6.78 42.50 -7.19
C GLY A 213 7.49 41.14 -7.05
N LYS A 214 8.84 41.13 -7.10
CA LYS A 214 9.62 39.88 -6.96
C LYS A 214 9.38 39.20 -5.61
N LEU A 215 9.34 39.96 -4.52
CA LEU A 215 9.11 39.44 -3.16
C LEU A 215 7.75 38.72 -3.03
N GLN A 216 6.65 39.45 -3.28
CA GLN A 216 5.30 38.90 -3.18
C GLN A 216 4.99 37.83 -4.24
N GLY A 217 5.43 38.03 -5.49
CA GLY A 217 5.05 37.16 -6.61
C GLY A 217 6.02 36.01 -6.93
N ILE A 218 7.07 35.81 -6.13
CA ILE A 218 7.97 34.64 -6.21
C ILE A 218 8.30 34.12 -4.81
N ALA A 219 8.85 34.96 -3.92
CA ALA A 219 9.34 34.47 -2.63
C ALA A 219 8.22 33.89 -1.76
N LEU A 220 7.11 34.59 -1.56
CA LEU A 220 5.97 34.09 -0.79
C LEU A 220 5.40 32.75 -1.34
N PRO A 221 5.10 32.61 -2.65
CA PRO A 221 4.73 31.31 -3.24
C PRO A 221 5.75 30.18 -3.04
N VAL A 222 7.05 30.47 -3.15
CA VAL A 222 8.11 29.47 -2.96
C VAL A 222 8.22 29.08 -1.49
N SER A 223 8.10 30.03 -0.56
CA SER A 223 8.02 29.73 0.88
C SER A 223 6.83 28.85 1.21
N LEU A 224 5.65 29.09 0.61
CA LEU A 224 4.47 28.24 0.80
C LEU A 224 4.64 26.84 0.20
N SER A 225 5.33 26.71 -0.94
CA SER A 225 5.74 25.42 -1.55
C SER A 225 6.59 24.58 -0.59
N VAL A 226 7.53 25.23 0.11
CA VAL A 226 8.44 24.60 1.08
C VAL A 226 7.71 24.26 2.38
N ILE A 227 6.94 25.21 2.94
CA ILE A 227 6.17 25.02 4.18
C ILE A 227 5.17 23.88 4.04
N ALA A 228 4.50 23.75 2.89
CA ALA A 228 3.54 22.66 2.68
C ALA A 228 4.20 21.28 2.76
N VAL A 229 5.41 21.12 2.22
CA VAL A 229 6.15 19.84 2.30
C VAL A 229 6.74 19.61 3.68
N ILE A 230 7.15 20.66 4.40
CA ILE A 230 7.54 20.56 5.81
C ILE A 230 6.35 20.08 6.68
N ILE A 231 5.14 20.61 6.47
CA ILE A 231 3.92 20.16 7.16
C ILE A 231 3.63 18.68 6.86
N MET A 232 3.87 18.23 5.63
CA MET A 232 3.71 16.83 5.25
C MET A 232 4.70 15.91 5.96
N TYR A 233 5.99 16.29 6.04
CA TYR A 233 6.98 15.57 6.84
C TYR A 233 6.65 15.58 8.34
N ILE A 234 6.11 16.67 8.88
CA ILE A 234 5.62 16.71 10.28
C ILE A 234 4.45 15.73 10.46
N GLY A 235 3.52 15.67 9.51
CA GLY A 235 2.42 14.70 9.51
C GLY A 235 2.91 13.25 9.43
N GLU A 236 3.88 12.97 8.56
CA GLU A 236 4.56 11.66 8.47
C GLU A 236 5.25 11.30 9.79
N ALA A 237 5.97 12.24 10.41
CA ALA A 237 6.60 12.03 11.71
C ALA A 237 5.59 11.73 12.82
N ALA A 238 4.43 12.39 12.82
CA ALA A 238 3.34 12.10 13.74
C ALA A 238 2.69 10.72 13.48
N MET A 239 2.60 10.29 12.21
CA MET A 239 2.11 8.95 11.84
C MET A 239 3.06 7.82 12.27
N MET A 240 4.37 8.10 12.30
CA MET A 240 5.46 7.14 12.54
C MET A 240 6.11 7.30 13.93
N SER A 241 5.37 7.82 14.91
CA SER A 241 5.79 7.96 16.32
C SER A 241 7.13 8.70 16.51
N GLY A 242 7.37 9.75 15.71
CA GLY A 242 8.57 10.60 15.74
C GLY A 242 9.65 10.25 14.71
N ASN A 243 9.51 9.14 13.99
CA ASN A 243 10.42 8.73 12.91
C ASN A 243 9.92 9.15 11.53
N LEU A 244 10.76 9.01 10.49
CA LEU A 244 10.35 9.18 9.09
C LEU A 244 10.65 7.90 8.31
N TYR A 245 9.99 7.70 7.16
CA TYR A 245 10.30 6.58 6.28
C TYR A 245 11.74 6.70 5.77
N ARG A 246 12.50 5.59 5.82
CA ARG A 246 13.85 5.55 5.27
C ARG A 246 13.80 5.09 3.82
N PHE A 247 14.33 5.89 2.91
CA PHE A 247 14.33 5.58 1.47
C PHE A 247 15.41 4.57 1.03
N GLY A 248 16.34 4.22 1.93
CA GLY A 248 17.45 3.31 1.70
C GLY A 248 18.35 3.20 2.93
N THR A 249 19.53 2.59 2.76
CA THR A 249 20.56 2.45 3.81
C THR A 249 21.81 3.30 3.50
N GLY A 250 22.44 3.84 4.55
CA GLY A 250 23.66 4.66 4.45
C GLY A 250 23.42 6.17 4.64
N TRP A 251 24.52 6.93 4.77
CA TRP A 251 24.55 8.30 5.29
C TRP A 251 23.59 9.30 4.65
N PHE A 252 23.22 9.11 3.38
CA PHE A 252 22.30 10.01 2.65
C PHE A 252 20.81 9.75 2.97
N PHE A 253 20.49 8.55 3.46
CA PHE A 253 19.14 8.09 3.81
C PHE A 253 18.93 7.99 5.32
N GLU A 254 20.01 8.02 6.11
CA GLU A 254 20.01 7.99 7.56
C GLU A 254 19.58 9.34 8.15
N GLY A 255 18.85 9.30 9.27
CA GLY A 255 18.38 10.51 9.95
C GLY A 255 19.53 11.28 10.59
N LEU A 256 19.49 12.60 10.57
CA LEU A 256 20.51 13.42 11.21
C LEU A 256 20.39 13.34 12.76
N PRO A 257 21.50 13.44 13.53
CA PRO A 257 21.47 13.21 14.98
C PRO A 257 20.54 14.11 15.80
N VAL A 258 20.07 15.22 15.22
CA VAL A 258 19.23 16.24 15.88
C VAL A 258 17.82 16.30 15.28
N ILE A 259 17.60 15.77 14.07
CA ILE A 259 16.30 15.85 13.37
C ILE A 259 16.02 14.52 12.64
N SER A 260 14.79 14.02 12.73
CA SER A 260 14.40 12.74 12.12
C SER A 260 14.59 12.71 10.60
N ALA A 261 14.66 13.88 9.95
CA ALA A 261 14.92 14.06 8.52
C ALA A 261 16.34 13.63 8.10
N ALA A 262 16.41 12.90 6.99
CA ALA A 262 17.65 12.53 6.32
C ALA A 262 18.08 13.61 5.30
N PRO A 263 19.35 13.60 4.84
CA PRO A 263 19.82 14.51 3.78
C PRO A 263 18.96 14.48 2.50
N VAL A 264 18.42 13.32 2.14
CA VAL A 264 17.46 13.16 1.03
C VAL A 264 16.16 13.94 1.22
N ASP A 265 15.64 14.05 2.44
CA ASP A 265 14.41 14.79 2.74
C ASP A 265 14.62 16.30 2.59
N ILE A 266 15.77 16.78 3.04
CA ILE A 266 16.21 18.17 2.86
C ILE A 266 16.34 18.47 1.35
N LEU A 267 16.91 17.55 0.56
CA LEU A 267 16.98 17.69 -0.89
C LEU A 267 15.58 17.78 -1.53
N VAL A 268 14.63 16.92 -1.11
CA VAL A 268 13.23 16.99 -1.55
C VAL A 268 12.63 18.37 -1.25
N ILE A 269 12.81 18.89 -0.03
CA ILE A 269 12.32 20.22 0.39
C ILE A 269 12.93 21.36 -0.45
N ILE A 270 14.21 21.25 -0.84
CA ILE A 270 14.85 22.23 -1.74
C ILE A 270 14.28 22.11 -3.17
N LEU A 271 14.06 20.89 -3.66
CA LEU A 271 13.57 20.61 -5.01
C LEU A 271 12.12 21.08 -5.25
N THR A 272 11.20 20.95 -4.27
CA THR A 272 9.85 21.58 -4.37
C THR A 272 9.96 23.10 -4.57
N GLY A 273 10.76 23.77 -3.72
CA GLY A 273 10.95 25.22 -3.80
C GLY A 273 11.57 25.66 -5.14
N ALA A 274 12.57 24.91 -5.62
CA ALA A 274 13.21 25.15 -6.91
C ALA A 274 12.23 24.94 -8.09
N ALA A 275 11.41 23.88 -8.06
CA ALA A 275 10.41 23.62 -9.09
C ALA A 275 9.36 24.74 -9.16
N ALA A 276 8.80 25.15 -8.01
CA ALA A 276 7.88 26.28 -7.93
C ALA A 276 8.52 27.59 -8.45
N TYR A 277 9.76 27.86 -8.06
CA TYR A 277 10.52 29.02 -8.53
C TYR A 277 10.70 29.03 -10.05
N LEU A 278 11.11 27.90 -10.65
CA LEU A 278 11.34 27.79 -12.09
C LEU A 278 10.06 27.99 -12.89
N VAL A 279 8.95 27.37 -12.47
CA VAL A 279 7.64 27.54 -13.10
C VAL A 279 7.16 28.98 -13.01
N LEU A 280 7.21 29.60 -11.83
CA LEU A 280 6.77 30.99 -11.64
C LEU A 280 7.68 31.99 -12.36
N ARG A 281 9.00 31.76 -12.40
CA ARG A 281 9.94 32.58 -13.17
C ARG A 281 9.66 32.50 -14.67
N LYS A 282 9.39 31.29 -15.20
CA LYS A 282 9.04 31.08 -16.61
C LYS A 282 7.71 31.73 -16.95
N ALA A 283 6.68 31.53 -16.10
CA ALA A 283 5.39 32.18 -16.22
C ALA A 283 5.53 33.71 -16.26
N ARG A 284 6.27 34.31 -15.34
CA ARG A 284 6.45 35.76 -15.27
C ARG A 284 7.29 36.35 -16.41
N LYS A 285 8.21 35.59 -17.01
CA LYS A 285 9.06 36.07 -18.13
C LYS A 285 8.35 35.98 -19.49
N ASN A 286 7.41 35.05 -19.68
CA ASN A 286 6.73 34.83 -20.95
C ASN A 286 5.22 34.98 -20.79
N ASP A 287 4.65 36.06 -21.34
CA ASP A 287 3.23 36.37 -21.19
C ASP A 287 2.29 35.41 -21.92
N ASN A 288 2.79 34.67 -22.91
CA ASN A 288 2.06 33.63 -23.62
C ASN A 288 2.13 32.25 -22.92
N TRP A 289 2.87 32.13 -21.82
CA TRP A 289 3.05 30.87 -21.08
C TRP A 289 2.04 30.75 -19.91
N PRO A 290 1.42 29.57 -19.66
CA PRO A 290 1.67 28.26 -20.30
C PRO A 290 1.15 28.15 -21.73
N GLY A 291 0.09 28.87 -22.07
CA GLY A 291 -0.55 28.80 -23.38
C GLY A 291 -1.50 27.61 -23.53
N LYS A 292 -2.43 27.69 -24.48
CA LYS A 292 -3.45 26.65 -24.72
C LYS A 292 -2.88 25.24 -24.94
N PRO A 293 -1.92 24.99 -25.84
CA PRO A 293 -1.48 23.62 -26.13
C PRO A 293 -0.80 22.97 -24.93
N LEU A 294 0.01 23.71 -24.17
CA LEU A 294 0.64 23.18 -22.96
C LEU A 294 -0.38 22.91 -21.86
N THR A 295 -1.40 23.78 -21.71
CA THR A 295 -2.48 23.54 -20.75
C THR A 295 -3.24 22.26 -21.07
N ILE A 296 -3.59 22.04 -22.34
CA ILE A 296 -4.24 20.81 -22.80
C ILE A 296 -3.33 19.60 -22.55
N ALA A 297 -2.07 19.65 -22.99
CA ALA A 297 -1.12 18.55 -22.81
C ALA A 297 -0.90 18.20 -21.32
N SER A 298 -0.74 19.20 -20.44
CA SER A 298 -0.63 18.97 -19.00
C SER A 298 -1.89 18.33 -18.41
N LEU A 299 -3.09 18.76 -18.81
CA LEU A 299 -4.35 18.15 -18.36
C LEU A 299 -4.49 16.70 -18.86
N THR A 300 -4.13 16.42 -20.11
CA THR A 300 -4.10 15.05 -20.67
C THR A 300 -3.12 14.17 -19.91
N ILE A 301 -1.91 14.65 -19.63
CA ILE A 301 -0.92 13.92 -18.82
C ILE A 301 -1.46 13.64 -17.40
N CYS A 302 -2.11 14.62 -16.76
CA CYS A 302 -2.74 14.43 -15.46
C CYS A 302 -3.85 13.35 -15.50
N ALA A 303 -4.70 13.37 -16.54
CA ALA A 303 -5.72 12.35 -16.74
C ALA A 303 -5.10 10.95 -16.94
N VAL A 304 -4.03 10.85 -17.75
CA VAL A 304 -3.29 9.59 -17.94
C VAL A 304 -2.67 9.10 -16.63
N ILE A 305 -2.07 9.96 -15.82
CA ILE A 305 -1.54 9.58 -14.49
C ILE A 305 -2.64 9.03 -13.58
N ALA A 306 -3.81 9.68 -13.53
CA ALA A 306 -4.93 9.20 -12.73
C ALA A 306 -5.46 7.84 -13.23
N VAL A 307 -5.66 7.69 -14.54
CA VAL A 307 -6.10 6.42 -15.17
C VAL A 307 -5.07 5.31 -14.97
N LEU A 308 -3.77 5.61 -15.07
CA LEU A 308 -2.70 4.64 -14.78
C LEU A 308 -2.74 4.20 -13.32
N GLY A 309 -3.04 5.08 -12.36
CA GLY A 309 -3.26 4.70 -10.96
C GLY A 309 -4.36 3.63 -10.81
N PHE A 310 -5.51 3.85 -11.44
CA PHE A 310 -6.58 2.85 -11.51
C PHE A 310 -6.18 1.57 -12.26
N ALA A 311 -5.43 1.67 -13.36
CA ALA A 311 -4.98 0.52 -14.14
C ALA A 311 -3.95 -0.34 -13.39
N PHE A 312 -2.99 0.27 -12.68
CA PHE A 312 -2.06 -0.44 -11.80
C PHE A 312 -2.77 -1.07 -10.60
N SER A 313 -3.87 -0.47 -10.14
CA SER A 313 -4.74 -1.05 -9.12
C SER A 313 -5.52 -2.28 -9.62
N GLY A 314 -6.04 -2.26 -10.85
CA GLY A 314 -6.83 -3.36 -11.41
C GLY A 314 -6.00 -4.46 -12.07
N GLY A 315 -4.80 -4.13 -12.55
CA GLY A 315 -3.90 -5.08 -13.22
C GLY A 315 -3.34 -6.16 -12.29
N SER A 316 -3.28 -5.89 -10.99
CA SER A 316 -2.87 -6.87 -9.96
C SER A 316 -3.84 -8.03 -9.76
N SER A 317 -4.96 -8.09 -10.48
CA SER A 317 -5.95 -9.17 -10.38
C SER A 317 -5.91 -10.18 -11.53
N ALA A 318 -5.11 -9.96 -12.60
CA ALA A 318 -5.20 -10.80 -13.80
C ALA A 318 -3.91 -10.95 -14.66
N ALA A 319 -2.80 -10.29 -14.33
CA ALA A 319 -1.60 -10.30 -15.19
C ALA A 319 -0.33 -10.79 -14.47
N SER A 320 0.03 -12.05 -14.76
CA SER A 320 1.34 -12.68 -14.54
C SER A 320 1.89 -12.72 -13.09
N PHE A 321 1.48 -13.76 -12.36
CA PHE A 321 2.20 -14.33 -11.21
C PHE A 321 3.54 -14.98 -11.67
N ALA A 322 4.46 -14.17 -12.17
CA ALA A 322 5.72 -14.63 -12.79
C ALA A 322 6.93 -13.86 -12.23
N SER A 323 7.06 -13.78 -10.90
CA SER A 323 8.21 -13.15 -10.24
C SER A 323 8.64 -13.90 -8.97
N GLY A 324 9.40 -14.99 -9.15
CA GLY A 324 10.47 -15.49 -8.26
C GLY A 324 10.23 -15.78 -6.76
N ASP A 325 9.06 -15.46 -6.21
CA ASP A 325 8.72 -15.61 -4.78
C ASP A 325 7.36 -16.31 -4.57
N ASP A 326 6.72 -16.70 -5.68
CA ASP A 326 5.51 -17.50 -5.71
C ASP A 326 5.85 -19.00 -5.59
N ILE A 327 5.21 -19.64 -4.62
CA ILE A 327 5.34 -21.07 -4.28
C ILE A 327 4.11 -21.88 -4.67
N TYR A 328 3.10 -21.24 -5.28
CA TYR A 328 1.88 -21.90 -5.72
C TYR A 328 2.08 -22.63 -7.05
N GLY A 329 1.20 -23.61 -7.30
CA GLY A 329 1.26 -24.49 -8.46
C GLY A 329 1.79 -25.88 -8.13
N CYS A 330 2.06 -26.66 -9.18
CA CYS A 330 2.34 -28.09 -9.07
C CYS A 330 3.82 -28.44 -9.14
N TYR A 331 4.19 -29.47 -8.39
CA TYR A 331 5.56 -29.94 -8.21
C TYR A 331 5.64 -31.47 -8.30
N GLU A 332 6.67 -31.97 -8.96
CA GLU A 332 7.06 -33.38 -8.96
C GLU A 332 8.18 -33.61 -7.91
N PHE A 333 8.24 -34.82 -7.37
CA PHE A 333 9.40 -35.27 -6.60
C PHE A 333 10.65 -35.31 -7.49
N ASP A 334 11.74 -34.69 -7.05
CA ASP A 334 13.02 -34.66 -7.76
C ASP A 334 14.10 -35.50 -7.06
N GLU A 335 14.29 -35.31 -5.75
CA GLU A 335 15.32 -36.00 -4.95
C GLU A 335 14.92 -36.19 -3.49
N CYS A 336 15.35 -37.30 -2.87
CA CYS A 336 15.17 -37.55 -1.44
C CYS A 336 16.44 -37.15 -0.68
N ILE A 337 16.41 -35.98 -0.04
CA ILE A 337 17.55 -35.41 0.70
C ILE A 337 17.76 -36.16 2.02
N PHE A 338 16.67 -36.55 2.69
CA PHE A 338 16.73 -37.29 3.95
C PHE A 338 15.55 -38.27 4.07
N MET A 339 15.81 -39.44 4.65
CA MET A 339 14.80 -40.42 5.03
C MET A 339 15.19 -41.01 6.39
N ASN A 340 14.23 -41.11 7.30
CA ASN A 340 14.43 -41.75 8.59
C ASN A 340 14.79 -43.24 8.41
N PRO A 341 15.84 -43.77 9.08
CA PRO A 341 16.23 -45.19 8.96
C PRO A 341 15.14 -46.21 9.32
N LEU A 342 14.09 -45.80 10.05
CA LEU A 342 12.94 -46.65 10.38
C LEU A 342 11.86 -46.66 9.28
N SER A 343 12.03 -45.89 8.20
CA SER A 343 11.16 -45.94 7.03
C SER A 343 11.38 -47.23 6.24
N SER A 344 10.31 -47.99 6.03
CA SER A 344 10.28 -49.12 5.09
C SER A 344 10.16 -48.68 3.62
N PHE A 345 10.07 -47.38 3.36
CA PHE A 345 9.89 -46.80 2.02
C PHE A 345 11.18 -46.18 1.50
N LEU A 346 11.59 -46.56 0.29
CA LEU A 346 12.77 -46.04 -0.40
C LEU A 346 12.33 -45.17 -1.57
N ALA A 347 12.42 -43.85 -1.39
CA ALA A 347 12.04 -42.85 -2.38
C ALA A 347 13.09 -42.75 -3.50
N ALA A 348 12.72 -43.16 -4.71
CA ALA A 348 13.50 -42.94 -5.92
C ALA A 348 12.65 -42.24 -6.99
N ARG A 349 13.30 -41.49 -7.88
CA ARG A 349 12.61 -40.60 -8.83
C ARG A 349 11.68 -41.32 -9.81
N GLU A 350 12.02 -42.56 -10.17
CA GLU A 350 11.18 -43.42 -11.03
C GLU A 350 10.08 -44.18 -10.25
N SER A 351 10.15 -44.22 -8.91
CA SER A 351 9.25 -44.97 -8.05
C SER A 351 8.28 -44.12 -7.23
N MET A 352 8.40 -42.80 -7.24
CA MET A 352 7.50 -41.83 -6.61
C MET A 352 6.36 -41.43 -7.57
N PRO A 353 5.12 -41.92 -7.41
CA PRO A 353 3.99 -41.56 -8.27
C PRO A 353 3.27 -40.27 -7.83
N TYR A 354 3.90 -39.40 -7.04
CA TYR A 354 3.23 -38.30 -6.36
C TYR A 354 3.47 -36.94 -7.03
N VAL A 355 2.38 -36.21 -7.27
CA VAL A 355 2.38 -34.80 -7.66
C VAL A 355 1.83 -33.97 -6.50
N TYR A 356 2.52 -32.88 -6.17
CA TYR A 356 2.25 -32.01 -5.02
C TYR A 356 1.83 -30.65 -5.56
N CYS A 357 0.57 -30.24 -5.38
CA CYS A 357 0.08 -28.93 -5.81
C CYS A 357 -0.28 -28.07 -4.61
N LEU A 358 0.23 -26.83 -4.61
CA LEU A 358 0.02 -25.83 -3.57
C LEU A 358 -0.97 -24.78 -4.07
N ASP A 359 -2.11 -24.67 -3.40
CA ASP A 359 -3.11 -23.60 -3.59
C ASP A 359 -3.11 -22.62 -2.38
N GLU A 360 -3.97 -21.61 -2.39
CA GLU A 360 -3.98 -20.55 -1.37
C GLU A 360 -4.27 -21.04 0.06
N GLU A 361 -4.87 -22.23 0.23
CA GLU A 361 -5.29 -22.77 1.53
C GLU A 361 -4.82 -24.22 1.79
N ASN A 362 -4.31 -24.93 0.77
CA ASN A 362 -4.09 -26.37 0.82
C ASN A 362 -2.82 -26.85 0.11
N LEU A 363 -2.34 -28.03 0.54
CA LEU A 363 -1.52 -28.93 -0.25
C LEU A 363 -2.40 -30.09 -0.73
N LEU A 364 -2.42 -30.32 -2.04
CA LEU A 364 -3.02 -31.48 -2.69
C LEU A 364 -1.90 -32.44 -3.10
N ILE A 365 -2.05 -33.73 -2.75
CA ILE A 365 -1.11 -34.79 -3.13
C ILE A 365 -1.86 -35.84 -3.97
N LEU A 366 -1.58 -35.89 -5.28
CA LEU A 366 -2.15 -36.88 -6.19
C LEU A 366 -1.22 -38.09 -6.32
N ASN A 367 -1.74 -39.29 -6.08
CA ASN A 367 -1.10 -40.54 -6.48
C ASN A 367 -1.49 -40.87 -7.93
N THR A 368 -0.58 -40.63 -8.87
CA THR A 368 -0.78 -40.86 -10.32
C THR A 368 -0.98 -42.33 -10.72
N ARG A 369 -0.75 -43.30 -9.82
CA ARG A 369 -1.04 -44.73 -10.06
C ARG A 369 -2.42 -45.16 -9.60
N GLU A 370 -2.90 -44.60 -8.48
CA GLU A 370 -4.17 -44.97 -7.85
C GLU A 370 -5.29 -43.96 -8.16
N ASN A 371 -4.93 -42.83 -8.78
CA ASN A 371 -5.80 -41.67 -9.04
C ASN A 371 -6.53 -41.18 -7.78
N ASN A 372 -5.84 -41.23 -6.65
CA ASN A 372 -6.34 -40.80 -5.35
C ASN A 372 -5.69 -39.46 -4.97
N VAL A 373 -6.49 -38.51 -4.50
CA VAL A 373 -6.05 -37.17 -4.09
C VAL A 373 -6.19 -37.04 -2.57
N GLU A 374 -5.08 -36.78 -1.90
CA GLU A 374 -5.08 -36.41 -0.49
C GLU A 374 -5.04 -34.88 -0.34
N LYS A 375 -5.96 -34.33 0.45
CA LYS A 375 -6.04 -32.90 0.76
C LYS A 375 -5.54 -32.62 2.18
N TYR A 376 -4.69 -31.61 2.31
CA TYR A 376 -4.09 -31.14 3.55
C TYR A 376 -4.25 -29.62 3.66
N THR A 377 -4.57 -29.09 4.83
CA THR A 377 -4.66 -27.63 5.04
C THR A 377 -3.27 -27.03 5.21
N ALA A 378 -2.96 -25.99 4.46
CA ALA A 378 -1.68 -25.28 4.49
C ALA A 378 -1.82 -23.90 5.13
N LEU A 379 -1.08 -23.66 6.22
CA LEU A 379 -0.94 -22.34 6.82
C LEU A 379 0.36 -21.71 6.30
N TYR A 380 0.23 -20.72 5.41
CA TYR A 380 1.37 -20.02 4.82
C TYR A 380 1.95 -18.99 5.78
N GLU A 381 3.23 -19.13 6.10
CA GLU A 381 4.00 -18.23 6.96
C GLU A 381 5.40 -18.01 6.37
N LYS A 382 6.07 -16.89 6.71
CA LYS A 382 7.46 -16.63 6.26
C LYS A 382 8.39 -16.52 7.46
N THR A 383 8.74 -17.68 8.02
CA THR A 383 9.54 -17.78 9.25
C THR A 383 11.01 -18.09 8.91
N PRO A 384 11.99 -17.33 9.41
CA PRO A 384 13.41 -17.60 9.16
C PRO A 384 13.86 -18.87 9.89
N VAL A 385 14.63 -19.73 9.23
CA VAL A 385 15.00 -21.05 9.74
C VAL A 385 16.40 -21.01 10.36
N ALA A 386 16.53 -21.50 11.60
CA ALA A 386 17.81 -21.61 12.29
C ALA A 386 18.75 -22.63 11.61
N ARG A 387 20.07 -22.52 11.82
CA ARG A 387 21.05 -23.42 11.16
C ARG A 387 20.96 -24.86 11.64
N ASP A 388 20.49 -25.05 12.86
CA ASP A 388 20.32 -26.30 13.58
C ASP A 388 18.85 -26.79 13.63
N ALA A 389 17.94 -26.13 12.88
CA ALA A 389 16.50 -26.36 12.97
C ALA A 389 16.05 -27.80 12.67
N PHE A 390 16.78 -28.54 11.81
CA PHE A 390 16.49 -29.95 11.54
C PHE A 390 17.20 -30.91 12.50
N ILE A 391 18.27 -30.47 13.16
CA ILE A 391 18.96 -31.25 14.19
C ILE A 391 18.10 -31.29 15.46
N SER A 392 17.48 -30.17 15.84
CA SER A 392 16.65 -30.05 17.04
C SER A 392 15.35 -30.89 17.01
N ILE A 393 14.78 -31.12 15.82
CA ILE A 393 13.60 -31.99 15.61
C ILE A 393 13.95 -33.43 15.21
N SER A 394 15.23 -33.80 15.29
CA SER A 394 15.71 -35.16 15.01
C SER A 394 16.07 -35.91 16.30
N GLU A 395 15.79 -37.22 16.34
CA GLU A 395 16.29 -38.10 17.41
C GLU A 395 17.77 -38.48 17.27
N LEU A 396 18.42 -38.00 16.20
CA LEU A 396 19.77 -38.41 15.82
C LEU A 396 20.86 -37.52 16.42
N LYS A 397 20.49 -36.51 17.22
CA LYS A 397 21.40 -35.48 17.77
C LYS A 397 22.66 -36.03 18.46
N ASP A 398 22.53 -37.17 19.15
CA ASP A 398 23.62 -37.83 19.89
C ASP A 398 24.09 -39.15 19.21
N SER A 399 23.74 -39.37 17.94
CA SER A 399 24.04 -40.57 17.16
C SER A 399 25.09 -40.31 16.08
N PRO A 400 25.99 -41.27 15.74
CA PRO A 400 26.88 -41.14 14.58
C PRO A 400 26.14 -40.93 13.24
N LEU A 401 24.83 -41.25 13.20
CA LEU A 401 23.95 -41.01 12.06
C LEU A 401 23.47 -39.54 11.92
N ALA A 402 23.81 -38.64 12.85
CA ALA A 402 23.57 -37.19 12.73
C ALA A 402 24.13 -36.62 11.42
N SER A 403 25.24 -37.18 10.94
CA SER A 403 25.93 -36.88 9.67
C SER A 403 25.06 -37.07 8.41
N ARG A 404 23.88 -37.71 8.52
CA ARG A 404 22.92 -37.86 7.41
C ARG A 404 21.90 -36.73 7.31
N ILE A 405 21.82 -35.83 8.29
CA ILE A 405 20.94 -34.65 8.23
C ILE A 405 21.62 -33.59 7.37
N PRO A 406 20.93 -32.95 6.40
CA PRO A 406 21.52 -31.92 5.57
C PRO A 406 21.99 -30.72 6.41
N ASP A 407 23.26 -30.31 6.23
CA ASP A 407 23.77 -29.10 6.87
C ASP A 407 23.15 -27.87 6.21
N LEU A 408 22.39 -27.11 7.00
CA LEU A 408 21.75 -25.87 6.54
C LEU A 408 22.74 -24.69 6.47
N SER A 409 23.99 -24.84 6.91
CA SER A 409 24.98 -23.75 6.88
C SER A 409 25.36 -23.31 5.46
N GLN A 410 25.19 -24.19 4.46
CA GLN A 410 25.53 -23.93 3.06
C GLN A 410 24.54 -23.01 2.33
N TYR A 411 23.30 -22.88 2.81
CA TYR A 411 22.25 -22.07 2.17
C TYR A 411 22.20 -20.65 2.74
N LYS A 412 22.11 -19.65 1.86
CA LYS A 412 22.11 -18.22 2.25
C LYS A 412 20.73 -17.80 2.75
N GLU A 413 19.69 -18.12 2.00
CA GLU A 413 18.29 -17.88 2.31
C GLU A 413 17.62 -19.17 2.78
N ARG A 414 16.97 -19.12 3.95
CA ARG A 414 16.40 -20.30 4.61
C ARG A 414 15.09 -19.92 5.28
N TRP A 415 13.98 -20.29 4.64
CA TRP A 415 12.63 -19.86 5.02
C TRP A 415 11.69 -21.06 5.14
N LEU A 416 10.99 -21.17 6.26
CA LEU A 416 9.74 -21.92 6.34
C LEU A 416 8.69 -21.07 5.62
N ARG A 417 7.94 -21.71 4.71
CA ARG A 417 7.00 -21.08 3.79
C ARG A 417 5.56 -21.52 4.00
N ALA A 418 5.34 -22.73 4.52
CA ALA A 418 4.03 -23.21 4.95
C ALA A 418 4.16 -24.30 6.01
N VAL A 419 3.18 -24.37 6.91
CA VAL A 419 2.99 -25.48 7.86
C VAL A 419 1.70 -26.21 7.50
N ILE A 420 1.77 -27.54 7.33
CA ILE A 420 0.74 -28.32 6.66
C ILE A 420 0.17 -29.38 7.59
N TYR A 421 -1.15 -29.40 7.72
CA TYR A 421 -1.90 -30.15 8.73
C TYR A 421 -2.85 -31.19 8.12
N ARG A 422 -3.07 -32.27 8.88
CA ARG A 422 -4.16 -33.23 8.71
C ARG A 422 -4.67 -33.59 10.11
N ASP A 423 -5.97 -33.47 10.35
CA ASP A 423 -6.62 -33.78 11.63
C ASP A 423 -5.90 -33.15 12.85
N ASP A 424 -5.72 -31.82 12.79
CA ASP A 424 -5.02 -30.97 13.77
C ASP A 424 -3.56 -31.35 14.09
N LYS A 425 -2.95 -32.23 13.30
CA LYS A 425 -1.54 -32.63 13.43
C LYS A 425 -0.75 -32.12 12.25
N GLN A 426 0.38 -31.46 12.53
CA GLN A 426 1.36 -31.10 11.51
C GLN A 426 1.92 -32.38 10.88
N GLN A 427 1.73 -32.54 9.58
CA GLN A 427 2.23 -33.66 8.78
C GLN A 427 3.45 -33.25 7.94
N TYR A 428 3.46 -31.99 7.47
CA TYR A 428 4.56 -31.45 6.67
C TYR A 428 4.91 -30.00 7.04
N GLY A 429 6.12 -29.59 6.66
CA GLY A 429 6.51 -28.20 6.51
C GLY A 429 7.09 -27.99 5.12
N LEU A 430 6.75 -26.87 4.47
CA LEU A 430 7.29 -26.47 3.18
C LEU A 430 8.39 -25.44 3.39
N TYR A 431 9.59 -25.72 2.92
CA TYR A 431 10.77 -24.89 3.11
C TYR A 431 11.31 -24.40 1.77
N ARG A 432 11.86 -23.18 1.76
CA ARG A 432 12.67 -22.63 0.67
C ARG A 432 14.11 -22.50 1.16
N MET A 433 15.02 -23.17 0.47
CA MET A 433 16.47 -23.16 0.72
C MET A 433 17.16 -22.60 -0.54
N ASP A 434 17.54 -21.33 -0.49
CA ASP A 434 17.90 -20.52 -1.67
C ASP A 434 16.83 -20.63 -2.79
N ASP A 435 17.13 -21.32 -3.89
CA ASP A 435 16.22 -21.55 -5.02
C ASP A 435 15.54 -22.94 -5.01
N GLU A 436 15.82 -23.78 -4.01
CA GLU A 436 15.19 -25.10 -3.85
C GLU A 436 13.93 -25.03 -2.98
N ILE A 437 12.90 -25.79 -3.36
CA ILE A 437 11.70 -26.03 -2.54
C ILE A 437 11.77 -27.43 -1.94
N TRP A 438 11.66 -27.53 -0.61
CA TRP A 438 11.74 -28.78 0.12
C TRP A 438 10.43 -29.06 0.86
N LEU A 439 9.88 -30.26 0.69
CA LEU A 439 8.78 -30.77 1.50
C LEU A 439 9.35 -31.67 2.60
N VAL A 440 9.18 -31.25 3.85
CA VAL A 440 9.68 -31.95 5.03
C VAL A 440 8.51 -32.66 5.71
N SER A 441 8.54 -33.99 5.79
CA SER A 441 7.54 -34.77 6.52
C SER A 441 7.91 -34.89 7.99
N ILE A 442 6.92 -34.69 8.86
CA ILE A 442 7.05 -34.75 10.32
C ILE A 442 6.06 -35.80 10.83
N ALA A 443 6.59 -36.91 11.33
CA ALA A 443 5.79 -37.98 11.92
C ALA A 443 5.94 -37.96 13.44
N ARG A 444 4.82 -37.85 14.17
CA ARG A 444 4.79 -37.83 15.66
C ARG A 444 5.71 -36.75 16.26
N GLY A 445 5.79 -35.58 15.62
CA GLY A 445 6.64 -34.46 16.06
C GLY A 445 8.14 -34.64 15.79
N ARG A 446 8.52 -35.58 14.92
CA ARG A 446 9.93 -35.90 14.59
C ARG A 446 10.16 -35.85 13.09
N LEU A 447 11.36 -35.47 12.68
CA LEU A 447 11.76 -35.47 11.28
C LEU A 447 11.68 -36.89 10.67
N TRP A 448 10.84 -37.05 9.64
CA TRP A 448 10.62 -38.34 8.98
C TRP A 448 11.28 -38.41 7.59
N SER A 449 11.11 -37.37 6.77
CA SER A 449 11.77 -37.28 5.47
C SER A 449 11.91 -35.83 4.99
N ILE A 450 12.81 -35.61 4.03
CA ILE A 450 13.00 -34.33 3.33
C ILE A 450 13.08 -34.64 1.83
N TYR A 451 12.17 -34.08 1.04
CA TYR A 451 12.12 -34.25 -0.40
C TYR A 451 12.35 -32.90 -1.09
N ARG A 452 13.27 -32.85 -2.07
CA ARG A 452 13.33 -31.73 -3.01
C ARG A 452 12.21 -31.86 -4.02
N LEU A 453 11.45 -30.77 -4.17
CA LEU A 453 10.37 -30.64 -5.12
C LEU A 453 10.84 -29.78 -6.31
N LYS A 454 10.41 -30.16 -7.51
CA LYS A 454 10.67 -29.41 -8.75
C LYS A 454 9.35 -29.06 -9.42
N ARG A 455 9.16 -27.77 -9.75
CA ARG A 455 7.93 -27.28 -10.40
C ARG A 455 7.71 -28.00 -11.73
N THR A 456 6.46 -28.36 -12.01
CA THR A 456 6.04 -29.02 -13.25
C THR A 456 4.87 -28.26 -13.86
N ASP A 457 4.91 -28.10 -15.19
CA ASP A 457 3.80 -27.49 -15.96
C ASP A 457 2.88 -28.56 -16.59
N LYS A 458 3.12 -29.85 -16.28
CA LYS A 458 2.33 -30.99 -16.82
C LYS A 458 0.96 -31.15 -16.16
N TYR A 459 0.79 -30.60 -14.97
CA TYR A 459 -0.39 -30.71 -14.12
C TYR A 459 -0.75 -29.33 -13.60
N ASN A 460 -2.04 -29.05 -13.50
CA ASN A 460 -2.60 -27.84 -12.92
C ASN A 460 -3.50 -28.19 -11.73
N SER A 461 -3.79 -27.23 -10.85
CA SER A 461 -4.69 -27.47 -9.70
C SER A 461 -6.10 -27.93 -10.10
N SER A 462 -6.55 -27.55 -11.30
CA SER A 462 -7.81 -28.02 -11.92
C SER A 462 -7.85 -29.52 -12.22
N ASP A 463 -6.71 -30.21 -12.26
CA ASP A 463 -6.64 -31.65 -12.55
C ASP A 463 -6.88 -32.50 -11.28
N PHE A 464 -7.19 -31.84 -10.15
CA PHE A 464 -7.36 -32.40 -8.80
C PHE A 464 -8.79 -32.16 -8.25
N GLU A 465 -9.68 -31.58 -9.05
CA GLU A 465 -11.14 -31.47 -8.81
C GLU A 465 -11.91 -32.68 -9.37
#